data_AF-A0A7C6MS30-F1
#
_entry.id   AF-A0A7C6MS30-F1
#
_cell.length_a   1.000
_cell.length_b   1.000
_cell.length_c   1.000
_cell.angle_alpha   90.00
_cell.angle_beta   90.00
_cell.angle_gamma   90.00
#
_symmetry.space_group_name_H-M   'P 1'
#
loop_
_entity.id
_entity.type
_entity.pdbx_description
1 polymer ?
#
loop_
_entity_poly.entity_id
_entity_poly.type
_entity_poly.pdbx_seq_one_letter_code
_entity_poly.pdbx_strand_id
1 'polypeptide(L)' 'MSAEGFEQEYIEEAFKTNWIAPLGFNVDKFEEELAQKVGVKYAAALSSGTAAIHFSSGKTI' A
#
# COMPACT_ATOMS: atom_id res chain seq x y z
N MET A 1 -10.07 5.70 3.85
CA MET A 1 -10.87 4.86 2.94
C MET A 1 -12.02 5.73 2.53
N SER A 2 -11.94 6.23 1.30
CA SER A 2 -12.77 7.32 0.80
C SER A 2 -14.24 6.90 0.82
N ALA A 3 -15.14 7.83 1.13
CA ALA A 3 -16.58 7.58 1.07
C ALA A 3 -17.11 7.53 -0.38
N GLU A 4 -16.23 7.72 -1.37
CA GLU A 4 -16.59 8.02 -2.76
C GLU A 4 -16.47 6.82 -3.71
N GLY A 5 -15.94 5.66 -3.29
CA GLY A 5 -16.09 4.40 -4.03
C GLY A 5 -15.16 4.20 -5.24
N PHE A 6 -13.96 4.79 -5.23
CA PHE A 6 -13.01 4.76 -6.36
C PHE A 6 -12.23 3.45 -6.54
N GLU A 7 -12.52 2.41 -5.75
CA GLU A 7 -11.76 1.16 -5.76
C GLU A 7 -11.70 0.53 -7.17
N GLN A 8 -12.81 0.55 -7.90
CA GLN A 8 -12.85 -0.03 -9.25
C GLN A 8 -12.01 0.78 -10.25
N GLU A 9 -11.99 2.11 -10.13
CA GLU A 9 -11.18 2.97 -10.99
C GLU A 9 -9.69 2.73 -10.78
N TYR A 10 -9.23 2.61 -9.53
CA TYR A 10 -7.84 2.29 -9.22
C TYR A 10 -7.42 0.90 -9.71
N ILE A 11 -8.32 -0.09 -9.63
CA ILE A 11 -8.08 -1.42 -10.19
C ILE A 11 -7.94 -1.33 -11.71
N GLU A 12 -8.87 -0.66 -12.40
CA GLU A 12 -8.80 -0.48 -13.85
C GLU A 12 -7.53 0.25 -14.29
N GLU A 13 -7.12 1.29 -13.56
CA GLU A 13 -5.88 2.03 -13.84
C GLU A 13 -4.65 1.12 -13.71
N ALA A 14 -4.58 0.29 -12.66
CA ALA A 14 -3.48 -0.65 -12.47
C ALA A 14 -3.36 -1.64 -13.64
N PHE A 15 -4.49 -2.15 -14.14
CA PHE A 15 -4.50 -3.00 -15.34
C PHE A 15 -4.10 -2.24 -16.60
N LYS A 16 -4.64 -1.02 -16.83
CA LYS A 16 -4.35 -0.20 -18.01
C LYS A 16 -2.87 0.20 -18.10
N THR A 17 -2.24 0.44 -16.96
CA THR A 17 -0.83 0.87 -16.86
C THR A 17 0.15 -0.27 -16.66
N ASN A 18 -0.33 -1.52 -16.70
CA ASN A 18 0.46 -2.74 -16.49
C ASN A 18 1.19 -2.80 -15.13
N TRP A 19 0.63 -2.12 -14.13
CA TRP A 19 1.10 -2.14 -12.74
C TRP A 19 0.28 -3.11 -11.90
N ILE A 20 0.22 -4.36 -12.35
CA ILE A 20 -0.44 -5.48 -11.63
C ILE A 20 0.49 -6.22 -10.66
N ALA A 21 1.75 -5.78 -10.60
CA ALA A 21 2.76 -6.31 -9.68
C ALA A 21 2.56 -5.75 -8.26
N PRO A 22 3.12 -6.41 -7.22
CA PRO A 22 2.95 -6.00 -5.81
C PRO A 22 3.55 -4.64 -5.44
N LEU A 23 4.23 -3.97 -6.37
CA LEU A 23 4.79 -2.62 -6.22
C LEU A 23 4.38 -1.80 -7.44
N GLY A 24 4.07 -0.52 -7.23
CA GLY A 24 3.65 0.39 -8.30
C GLY A 24 3.02 1.67 -7.75
N PHE A 25 2.63 2.56 -8.66
CA PHE A 25 2.19 3.93 -8.34
C PHE A 25 1.12 4.00 -7.24
N ASN A 26 0.10 3.14 -7.31
CA ASN A 26 -0.97 3.10 -6.30
C ASN A 26 -0.47 2.69 -4.91
N VAL A 27 0.56 1.83 -4.84
CA VAL A 27 1.16 1.38 -3.58
C VAL A 27 2.03 2.50 -2.99
N ASP A 28 2.86 3.15 -3.81
CA ASP A 28 3.71 4.27 -3.37
C ASP A 28 2.85 5.43 -2.81
N LYS A 29 1.76 5.78 -3.52
CA LYS A 29 0.83 6.82 -3.08
C LYS A 29 0.09 6.43 -1.80
N PHE A 30 -0.31 5.16 -1.68
CA PHE A 30 -0.92 4.66 -0.46
C PHE A 30 0.03 4.78 0.74
N GLU A 31 1.31 4.43 0.58
CA GLU A 31 2.31 4.58 1.64
C GLU A 31 2.50 6.05 2.04
N GLU A 32 2.64 6.96 1.07
CA GLU A 32 2.78 8.40 1.31
C GLU A 32 1.57 8.98 2.07
N GLU A 33 0.36 8.72 1.58
CA GLU A 33 -0.87 9.24 2.18
C GLU A 33 -1.12 8.65 3.56
N LEU A 34 -0.86 7.36 3.75
CA LEU A 34 -1.02 6.70 5.04
C LEU A 34 -0.02 7.27 6.06
N ALA A 35 1.24 7.44 5.67
CA ALA A 35 2.27 8.02 6.54
C ALA A 35 1.88 9.44 6.98
N GLN A 36 1.41 10.27 6.05
CA GLN A 36 0.90 11.62 6.34
C GLN A 36 -0.32 11.58 7.27
N LYS A 37 -1.29 10.70 6.98
CA LYS A 37 -2.53 10.58 7.76
C LYS A 37 -2.28 10.22 9.22
N VAL A 38 -1.29 9.38 9.51
CA VAL A 38 -0.97 8.93 10.87
C VAL A 38 0.17 9.71 11.52
N GLY A 39 0.77 10.69 10.81
CA GLY A 39 1.80 11.57 11.35
C GLY A 39 3.17 10.93 11.54
N VAL A 40 3.52 9.95 10.70
CA VAL A 40 4.84 9.28 10.73
C VAL A 40 5.66 9.63 9.50
N LYS A 41 6.98 9.42 9.58
CA LYS A 41 7.90 9.78 8.49
C LYS A 41 7.81 8.85 7.27
N TYR A 42 7.55 7.57 7.50
CA TYR A 42 7.51 6.53 6.46
C TYR A 42 6.44 5.49 6.79
N ALA A 43 5.85 4.89 5.76
CA ALA A 43 5.02 3.69 5.83
C ALA A 43 5.51 2.68 4.80
N ALA A 44 5.28 1.39 5.05
CA ALA A 44 5.61 0.31 4.13
C ALA A 44 4.39 -0.62 4.00
N ALA A 45 3.89 -0.77 2.78
CA ALA A 45 2.79 -1.65 2.45
C ALA A 45 3.29 -3.09 2.38
N LEU A 46 2.58 -3.99 3.06
CA LEU A 46 2.85 -5.41 3.09
C LEU A 46 1.57 -6.18 2.80
N SER A 47 1.71 -7.45 2.39
CA SER A 47 0.58 -8.29 2.00
C SER A 47 -0.43 -8.56 3.13
N SER A 48 -0.02 -8.38 4.39
CA SER A 48 -0.90 -8.53 5.55
C SER A 48 -0.32 -7.87 6.82
N GLY A 49 -1.16 -7.69 7.84
CA GLY A 49 -0.72 -7.27 9.17
C GLY A 49 0.21 -8.29 9.85
N THR A 50 0.03 -9.59 9.62
CA THR A 50 0.93 -10.63 10.12
C THR A 50 2.33 -10.49 9.51
N ALA A 51 2.40 -10.23 8.19
CA ALA A 51 3.67 -9.96 7.53
C ALA A 51 4.35 -8.70 8.10
N ALA A 52 3.58 -7.66 8.43
CA ALA A 52 4.10 -6.45 9.07
C ALA A 52 4.68 -6.70 10.47
N ILE A 53 3.98 -7.47 11.30
CA ILE A 53 4.49 -7.86 12.63
C ILE A 53 5.73 -8.74 12.50
N HIS A 54 5.71 -9.70 11.57
CA HIS A 54 6.84 -10.59 11.31
C HIS A 54 8.08 -9.79 10.86
N PHE A 55 7.92 -8.89 9.89
CA PHE A 55 8.96 -8.00 9.39
C PHE A 55 9.53 -7.09 10.49
N SER A 56 8.64 -6.48 11.30
CA SER A 56 9.04 -5.62 12.43
C SER A 56 9.78 -6.36 13.53
N SER A 57 9.48 -7.65 13.73
CA SER A 57 10.12 -8.49 14.76
C SER A 57 11.57 -8.87 14.43
N GLY A 58 12.09 -8.50 13.25
CA GLY A 58 13.49 -8.72 12.86
C GLY A 58 13.89 -10.19 12.73
N LYS A 59 12.93 -11.13 12.71
CA LYS A 59 13.20 -12.55 12.44
C LYS A 59 13.18 -12.78 10.94
N THR A 60 14.21 -12.28 10.26
CA THR A 60 14.52 -12.67 8.88
C THR A 60 14.93 -14.15 8.91
N ILE A 61 14.17 -15.01 8.23
CA ILE A 61 14.69 -16.30 7.76
C ILE A 61 15.58 -16.08 6.55
#